data_AF-A0A7W9ES69-F1
#
_entry.id   AF-A0A7W9ES69-F1
#
_cell.length_a   1.000
_cell.length_b   1.000
_cell.length_c   1.000
_cell.angle_alpha   90.00
_cell.angle_beta   90.00
_cell.angle_gamma   90.00
#
_symmetry.space_group_name_H-M   'P 1'
#
loop_
_entity.id
_entity.type
_entity.pdbx_description
1 polymer ?
#
loop_
_entity_poly.entity_id
_entity_poly.type
_entity_poly.pdbx_seq_one_letter_code
_entity_poly.pdbx_strand_id
1 'polypeptide(L)'
;MVRKVLAWRDSRAETPRAADMGVTVLRSLLEFGRLRALVTNNVASDIPKLYRNGTRAEIVWLEEDIEKFRVASEELRTPHVYDGLRLAALTGLRRADLVSLIWSEIHEHAIQKKAAKASRGKRRVATMPIIPELGELLVELRNRYR
;
A
#
# COMPACT_ATOMS: atom_id res chain seq x y z
N MET A 1 4.57 -34.82 -0.19
CA MET A 1 5.05 -33.52 0.33
C MET A 1 4.04 -32.38 0.14
N VAL A 2 3.49 -32.19 -1.06
CA VAL A 2 2.44 -31.16 -1.33
C VAL A 2 1.27 -31.20 -0.34
N ARG A 3 0.73 -32.39 -0.03
CA ARG A 3 -0.34 -32.57 0.96
C ARG A 3 -0.02 -31.97 2.35
N LYS A 4 1.24 -32.01 2.77
CA LYS A 4 1.66 -31.41 4.05
C LYS A 4 1.58 -29.89 4.01
N VAL A 5 1.95 -29.28 2.88
CA VAL A 5 1.86 -27.82 2.68
C VAL A 5 0.40 -27.37 2.62
N LEU A 6 -0.47 -28.14 1.93
CA LEU A 6 -1.91 -27.90 1.93
C LEU A 6 -2.49 -27.98 3.35
N ALA A 7 -2.23 -29.06 4.08
CA ALA A 7 -2.69 -29.21 5.45
C ALA A 7 -2.22 -28.06 6.36
N TRP A 8 -0.98 -27.61 6.21
CA TRP A 8 -0.42 -26.48 6.98
C TRP A 8 -1.03 -25.12 6.57
N ARG A 9 -1.42 -24.93 5.30
CA ARG A 9 -2.17 -23.75 4.87
C ARG A 9 -3.58 -23.78 5.47
N ASP A 10 -4.26 -24.92 5.35
CA ASP A 10 -5.66 -25.10 5.73
C ASP A 10 -5.86 -25.06 7.24
N SER A 11 -4.86 -25.46 8.03
CA SER A 11 -4.88 -25.30 9.49
C SER A 11 -4.93 -23.83 9.96
N ARG A 12 -4.77 -22.86 9.05
CA ARG A 12 -4.86 -21.42 9.31
C ARG A 12 -5.95 -20.75 8.45
N ALA A 13 -6.94 -21.52 8.00
CA ALA A 13 -8.01 -21.04 7.13
C ALA A 13 -8.80 -19.86 7.73
N GLU A 14 -8.90 -19.76 9.06
CA GLU A 14 -9.52 -18.62 9.76
C GLU A 14 -8.85 -17.27 9.48
N THR A 15 -7.59 -17.28 9.03
CA THR A 15 -6.85 -16.08 8.61
C THR A 15 -6.29 -16.26 7.19
N PRO A 16 -7.16 -16.28 6.15
CA PRO A 16 -6.78 -16.72 4.80
C PRO A 16 -5.57 -15.98 4.23
N ARG A 17 -5.50 -14.66 4.45
CA ARG A 17 -4.39 -13.83 3.97
C ARG A 17 -3.07 -14.17 4.66
N ALA A 18 -3.10 -14.47 5.96
CA ALA A 18 -1.91 -14.87 6.71
C ALA A 18 -1.44 -16.27 6.30
N ALA A 19 -2.39 -17.20 6.10
CA ALA A 19 -2.10 -18.53 5.57
C ALA A 19 -1.42 -18.47 4.20
N ASP A 20 -1.98 -17.69 3.26
CA ASP A 20 -1.42 -17.50 1.92
C ASP A 20 -0.04 -16.82 1.95
N MET A 21 0.17 -15.88 2.86
CA MET A 21 1.47 -15.23 3.06
C MET A 21 2.51 -16.26 3.54
N GLY A 22 2.14 -17.14 4.48
CA GLY A 22 3.01 -18.23 4.93
C GLY A 22 3.43 -19.16 3.78
N VAL A 23 2.49 -19.55 2.92
CA VAL A 23 2.79 -20.34 1.71
C VAL A 23 3.69 -19.58 0.74
N THR A 24 3.48 -18.27 0.58
CA THR A 24 4.31 -17.42 -0.28
C THR A 24 5.76 -17.39 0.20
N VAL A 25 5.99 -17.23 1.50
CA VAL A 25 7.34 -17.26 2.10
C VAL A 25 8.00 -18.62 1.92
N LEU A 26 7.26 -19.71 2.20
CA LEU A 26 7.76 -21.07 2.02
C LEU A 26 8.13 -21.35 0.56
N ARG A 27 7.31 -20.90 -0.39
CA ARG A 27 7.59 -21.00 -1.83
C ARG A 27 8.90 -20.30 -2.19
N SER A 28 9.13 -19.08 -1.71
CA SER A 28 10.38 -18.35 -1.95
C SER A 28 11.60 -19.06 -1.35
N LEU A 29 11.47 -19.60 -0.13
CA LEU A 29 12.55 -20.33 0.55
C LEU A 29 12.93 -21.62 -0.20
N LEU A 30 11.93 -22.41 -0.60
CA LEU A 30 12.18 -23.64 -1.36
C LEU A 30 12.71 -23.35 -2.76
N GLU A 31 12.32 -22.24 -3.37
CA GLU A 31 12.89 -21.81 -4.64
C GLU A 31 14.37 -21.46 -4.53
N PHE A 32 14.75 -20.74 -3.47
CA PHE A 32 16.15 -20.49 -3.14
C PHE A 32 16.93 -21.80 -2.98
N GLY A 33 16.37 -22.77 -2.25
CA GLY A 33 16.98 -24.09 -2.08
C GLY A 33 17.11 -24.84 -3.40
N ARG A 34 16.08 -24.80 -4.26
CA ARG A 34 16.05 -25.48 -5.55
C ARG A 34 17.11 -24.93 -6.51
N LEU A 35 17.24 -23.60 -6.60
CA LEU A 35 18.26 -22.94 -7.41
C LEU A 35 19.69 -23.26 -6.98
N ARG A 36 19.88 -23.70 -5.72
CA ARG A 36 21.17 -24.10 -5.15
C ARG A 36 21.33 -25.61 -5.02
N ALA A 37 20.46 -26.40 -5.63
CA ALA A 37 20.44 -27.86 -5.55
C ALA A 37 20.35 -28.43 -4.12
N LEU A 38 19.88 -27.65 -3.15
CA LEU A 38 19.64 -28.10 -1.76
C LEU A 38 18.34 -28.91 -1.64
N VAL A 39 17.39 -28.65 -2.53
CA VAL A 39 16.17 -29.43 -2.71
C VAL A 39 15.94 -29.69 -4.19
N THR A 40 15.37 -30.84 -4.53
CA THR A 40 15.10 -31.18 -5.94
C THR A 40 13.94 -30.37 -6.51
N ASN A 41 12.89 -30.15 -5.71
CA ASN A 41 11.64 -29.55 -6.17
C ASN A 41 11.05 -28.57 -5.15
N ASN A 42 10.39 -27.52 -5.64
CA ASN A 42 9.64 -26.59 -4.81
C ASN A 42 8.20 -27.08 -4.61
N VAL A 43 7.95 -27.82 -3.54
CA VAL A 43 6.62 -28.40 -3.26
C VAL A 43 5.53 -27.38 -2.91
N ALA A 44 5.87 -26.09 -2.84
CA ALA A 44 4.94 -24.99 -2.55
C ALA A 44 4.61 -24.13 -3.79
N SER A 45 5.16 -24.42 -4.98
CA SER A 45 5.00 -23.65 -6.22
C SER A 45 3.53 -23.43 -6.60
N ASP A 46 2.73 -24.49 -6.56
CA ASP A 46 1.38 -24.52 -7.15
C ASP A 46 0.27 -24.63 -6.11
N ILE A 47 0.57 -24.27 -4.86
CA ILE A 47 -0.44 -24.21 -3.80
C ILE A 47 -1.37 -23.02 -4.08
N PRO A 48 -2.69 -23.24 -4.24
CA PRO A 48 -3.64 -22.17 -4.50
C PRO A 48 -3.85 -21.29 -3.26
N LYS A 49 -4.37 -20.09 -3.47
CA LYS A 49 -4.68 -19.16 -2.38
C LYS A 49 -6.04 -19.44 -1.77
N LEU A 50 -6.16 -19.26 -0.46
CA LEU A 50 -7.44 -19.27 0.26
C LEU A 50 -8.16 -17.93 0.14
N TYR A 51 -7.40 -16.82 0.17
CA TYR A 51 -7.97 -15.48 0.13
C TYR A 51 -8.54 -15.18 -1.26
N ARG A 52 -9.87 -15.16 -1.35
CA ARG A 52 -10.62 -14.61 -2.48
C ARG A 52 -10.81 -13.13 -2.21
N ASN A 53 -10.29 -12.29 -3.10
CA ASN A 53 -10.19 -10.84 -2.93
C ASN A 53 -11.43 -10.24 -2.23
N GLY A 54 -11.24 -9.68 -1.04
CA GLY A 54 -12.18 -8.71 -0.49
C GLY A 54 -11.86 -7.38 -1.14
N THR A 55 -12.70 -6.94 -2.07
CA THR A 55 -12.72 -5.51 -2.43
C THR A 55 -13.03 -4.75 -1.15
N ARG A 56 -12.31 -3.66 -0.86
CA ARG A 56 -12.66 -2.71 0.21
C ARG A 56 -13.42 -1.52 -0.38
N ALA A 57 -14.14 -1.75 -1.47
CA ALA A 57 -14.81 -0.69 -2.22
C ALA A 57 -15.97 -0.09 -1.42
N GLU A 58 -16.52 -0.87 -0.50
CA GLU A 58 -17.54 -0.51 0.47
C GLU A 58 -17.04 0.42 1.58
N ILE A 59 -15.72 0.56 1.77
CA ILE A 59 -15.16 1.47 2.78
C ILE A 59 -15.01 2.86 2.14
N VAL A 60 -16.05 3.67 2.29
CA VAL A 60 -16.08 5.08 1.88
C VAL A 60 -15.89 5.95 3.11
N TRP A 61 -14.97 6.91 3.03
CA TRP A 61 -14.79 7.92 4.07
C TRP A 61 -15.71 9.09 3.78
N LEU A 62 -16.59 9.40 4.74
CA LEU A 62 -17.46 10.56 4.66
C LEU A 62 -16.78 11.78 5.30
N GLU A 63 -17.38 12.95 5.12
CA GLU A 63 -16.86 14.19 5.70
C GLU A 63 -16.79 14.10 7.24
N GLU A 64 -17.76 13.43 7.85
CA GLU A 64 -17.78 13.20 9.30
C GLU A 64 -16.63 12.30 9.77
N ASP A 65 -16.16 11.38 8.93
CA ASP A 65 -15.03 10.51 9.25
C ASP A 65 -13.70 11.27 9.12
N ILE A 66 -13.60 12.15 8.12
CA ILE A 66 -12.44 13.04 7.93
C ILE A 66 -12.34 13.99 9.12
N GLU A 67 -13.46 14.53 9.59
CA GLU A 67 -13.49 15.44 10.74
C GLU A 67 -13.12 14.72 12.04
N LYS A 68 -13.64 13.51 12.29
CA LYS A 68 -13.21 12.68 13.43
C LYS A 68 -11.70 12.40 13.38
N PHE A 69 -11.16 12.15 12.19
CA PHE A 69 -9.73 11.94 12.03
C PHE A 69 -8.92 13.21 12.33
N ARG A 70 -9.41 14.38 11.91
CA ARG A 70 -8.80 15.68 12.24
C ARG A 70 -8.71 15.86 13.75
N VAL A 71 -9.83 15.73 14.46
CA VAL A 71 -9.90 15.86 15.93
C VAL A 71 -8.93 14.89 16.61
N ALA A 72 -8.97 13.61 16.22
CA ALA A 72 -8.05 12.61 16.78
C ALA A 72 -6.57 12.96 16.52
N SER A 73 -6.24 13.52 15.36
CA SER A 73 -4.87 13.94 15.03
C SER A 73 -4.39 15.11 15.90
N GLU A 74 -5.29 16.01 16.29
CA GLU A 74 -5.01 17.15 17.17
C GLU A 74 -4.82 16.70 18.62
N GLU A 75 -5.69 15.82 19.11
CA GLU A 75 -5.58 15.20 20.44
C GLU A 75 -4.25 14.45 20.60
N LEU A 76 -3.83 13.71 19.56
CA LEU A 76 -2.55 13.00 19.53
C LEU A 76 -1.34 13.91 19.25
N ARG A 77 -1.56 15.22 19.03
CA ARG A 77 -0.52 16.21 18.70
C ARG A 77 0.28 15.84 17.45
N THR A 78 -0.39 15.23 16.47
CA THR A 78 0.17 14.81 15.18
C THR A 78 -0.57 15.42 13.99
N PRO A 79 -0.65 16.77 13.88
CA PRO A 79 -1.41 17.43 12.81
C PRO A 79 -0.90 17.10 11.40
N HIS A 80 0.39 16.76 11.27
CA HIS A 80 1.00 16.35 10.00
C HIS A 80 0.40 15.06 9.42
N VAL A 81 -0.23 14.22 10.25
CA VAL A 81 -0.91 13.00 9.78
C VAL A 81 -2.22 13.37 9.07
N TYR A 82 -2.93 14.40 9.55
CA TYR A 82 -4.11 14.93 8.88
C TYR A 82 -3.78 15.59 7.54
N ASP A 83 -2.64 16.30 7.46
CA ASP A 83 -2.12 16.79 6.17
C ASP A 83 -1.92 15.63 5.17
N GLY A 84 -1.43 14.49 5.68
CA GLY A 84 -1.29 13.26 4.91
C GLY A 84 -2.62 12.69 4.41
N LEU A 85 -3.68 12.75 5.23
CA LEU A 85 -5.03 12.35 4.83
C LEU A 85 -5.57 13.27 3.73
N ARG A 86 -5.46 14.60 3.91
CA ARG A 86 -5.91 15.60 2.92
C ARG A 86 -5.21 15.40 1.57
N LEU A 87 -3.88 15.23 1.60
CA LEU A 87 -3.12 14.92 0.39
C LEU A 87 -3.55 13.59 -0.25
N ALA A 88 -3.87 12.56 0.54
CA ALA A 88 -4.30 11.27 0.01
C ALA A 88 -5.65 11.38 -0.70
N ALA A 89 -6.58 12.12 -0.11
CA ALA A 89 -7.92 12.36 -0.67
C ALA A 89 -7.84 13.10 -2.02
N LEU A 90 -6.96 14.11 -2.13
CA LEU A 90 -6.86 14.94 -3.34
C LEU A 90 -5.97 14.35 -4.45
N THR A 91 -5.03 13.45 -4.11
CA THR A 91 -4.05 12.93 -5.10
C THR A 91 -4.24 11.46 -5.44
N GLY A 92 -4.89 10.67 -4.57
CA GLY A 92 -4.96 9.21 -4.72
C GLY A 92 -3.61 8.50 -4.63
N LEU A 93 -2.55 9.18 -4.16
CA LEU A 93 -1.24 8.57 -3.97
C LEU A 93 -1.28 7.48 -2.89
N ARG A 94 -0.47 6.43 -3.08
CA ARG A 94 -0.27 5.43 -2.03
C ARG A 94 0.51 6.07 -0.89
N ARG A 95 0.27 5.62 0.35
CA ARG A 95 0.96 6.12 1.55
C ARG A 95 2.47 6.31 1.39
N ALA A 96 3.17 5.32 0.83
CA ALA A 96 4.63 5.40 0.63
C ALA A 96 5.05 6.50 -0.35
N ASP A 97 4.26 6.73 -1.40
CA ASP A 97 4.47 7.80 -2.37
C ASP A 97 4.12 9.16 -1.72
N LEU A 98 3.08 9.21 -0.91
CA LEU A 98 2.65 10.43 -0.24
C LEU A 98 3.70 10.96 0.75
N VAL A 99 4.24 10.08 1.62
CA VAL A 99 5.23 10.49 2.63
C VAL A 99 6.61 10.80 2.06
N SER A 100 6.87 10.42 0.80
CA SER A 100 8.14 10.68 0.11
C SER A 100 8.03 11.75 -0.97
N LEU A 101 6.89 12.44 -1.06
CA LEU A 101 6.68 13.54 -2.00
C LEU A 101 7.58 14.72 -1.64
N ILE A 102 8.29 15.25 -2.64
CA ILE A 102 9.17 16.42 -2.48
C ILE A 102 8.73 17.57 -3.37
N TRP A 103 9.06 18.81 -2.99
CA TRP A 103 8.62 20.01 -3.71
C TRP A 103 9.06 20.06 -5.18
N SER A 104 10.20 19.47 -5.54
CA SER A 104 10.66 19.42 -6.94
C SER A 104 9.84 18.49 -7.84
N GLU A 105 9.02 17.61 -7.25
CA GLU A 105 8.07 16.75 -7.97
C GLU A 105 6.71 17.46 -8.20
N ILE A 106 6.53 18.66 -7.63
CA ILE A 106 5.32 19.48 -7.75
C ILE A 106 5.59 20.57 -8.78
N HIS A 107 4.93 20.47 -9.92
CA HIS A 107 5.04 21.45 -11.01
C HIS A 107 3.82 22.39 -11.02
N GLU A 108 3.74 23.28 -12.02
CA GLU A 108 2.67 24.28 -12.12
C GLU A 108 1.26 23.68 -12.21
N HIS A 109 1.10 22.60 -12.98
CA HIS A 109 -0.23 22.02 -13.26
C HIS A 109 -0.37 20.56 -12.81
N ALA A 110 0.72 19.93 -12.37
CA ALA A 110 0.71 18.52 -12.03
C ALA A 110 1.80 18.16 -11.04
N ILE A 111 1.52 17.16 -10.23
CA ILE A 111 2.53 16.43 -9.48
C ILE A 111 3.01 15.25 -10.34
N GLN A 112 4.32 15.12 -10.50
CA GLN A 112 4.94 13.99 -11.19
C GLN A 112 5.84 13.22 -10.23
N LYS A 113 5.37 12.06 -9.79
CA LYS A 113 6.09 11.23 -8.82
C LYS A 113 6.45 9.87 -9.38
N LYS A 114 7.70 9.47 -9.22
CA LYS A 114 8.11 8.08 -9.45
C LYS A 114 7.57 7.21 -8.31
N ALA A 115 6.69 6.26 -8.64
CA ALA A 115 6.07 5.37 -7.68
C ALA A 115 7.13 4.49 -6.99
N ALA A 116 7.14 4.51 -5.66
CA ALA A 116 7.97 3.70 -4.79
C ALA A 116 7.70 2.21 -4.98
N LYS A 117 6.46 1.84 -5.33
CA LYS A 117 6.07 0.48 -5.67
C LYS A 117 5.80 0.33 -7.16
N ALA A 118 6.69 -0.37 -7.85
CA ALA A 118 6.46 -0.82 -9.22
C ALA A 118 5.66 -2.12 -9.23
N SER A 119 4.64 -2.19 -10.08
CA SER A 119 4.02 -3.46 -10.48
C SER A 119 4.53 -3.84 -11.87
N ARG A 120 4.72 -5.14 -12.11
CA ARG A 120 5.17 -5.65 -13.40
C ARG A 120 4.26 -5.14 -14.52
N GLY A 121 4.86 -4.53 -15.54
CA GLY A 121 4.14 -3.99 -16.71
C GLY A 121 3.35 -2.69 -16.46
N LYS A 122 3.39 -2.09 -15.26
CA LYS A 122 2.71 -0.81 -14.99
C LYS A 122 3.66 0.38 -15.09
N ARG A 123 3.10 1.54 -15.49
CA ARG A 123 3.80 2.83 -15.49
C ARG A 123 4.41 3.10 -14.12
N ARG A 124 5.68 3.53 -14.12
CA ARG A 124 6.45 3.83 -12.91
C ARG A 124 6.27 5.26 -12.42
N VAL A 125 5.74 6.16 -13.26
CA VAL A 125 5.49 7.55 -12.91
C VAL A 125 3.99 7.74 -12.77
N ALA A 126 3.58 8.26 -11.63
CA ALA A 126 2.24 8.76 -11.38
C ALA A 126 2.22 10.26 -11.69
N THR A 127 1.27 10.67 -12.52
CA THR A 127 1.02 12.07 -12.86
C THR A 127 -0.38 12.41 -12.39
N MET A 128 -0.50 13.40 -11.51
CA MET A 128 -1.78 13.84 -10.97
C MET A 128 -1.95 15.34 -11.23
N PRO A 129 -3.08 15.79 -11.79
CA PRO A 129 -3.34 17.21 -12.00
C PRO A 129 -3.47 17.94 -10.66
N ILE A 130 -3.04 19.20 -10.62
CA ILE A 130 -3.28 20.09 -9.49
C ILE A 130 -4.61 20.79 -9.72
N ILE A 131 -5.64 20.30 -9.04
CA ILE A 131 -6.95 20.97 -8.93
C ILE A 131 -6.87 22.13 -7.94
N PRO A 132 -7.78 23.12 -7.99
CA PRO A 132 -7.74 24.30 -7.13
C PRO A 132 -7.56 23.98 -5.64
N GLU A 133 -8.31 23.01 -5.13
CA GLU A 133 -8.30 22.58 -3.72
C GLU A 133 -6.94 21.99 -3.31
N LEU A 134 -6.28 21.26 -4.24
CA LEU A 134 -4.93 20.76 -4.01
C LEU A 134 -3.91 21.91 -4.03
N GLY A 135 -4.08 22.89 -4.92
CA GLY A 135 -3.24 24.08 -4.97
C GLY A 135 -3.26 24.86 -3.65
N GLU A 136 -4.45 25.11 -3.11
CA GLU A 136 -4.63 25.78 -1.81
C GLU A 136 -3.93 25.01 -0.68
N LEU A 137 -4.14 23.70 -0.60
CA LEU A 137 -3.47 22.85 0.38
C LEU A 137 -1.95 22.90 0.24
N LEU A 138 -1.42 22.86 -0.98
CA LEU A 138 0.04 22.91 -1.20
C LEU A 138 0.64 24.25 -0.76
N VAL A 139 -0.05 25.37 -0.99
CA VAL A 139 0.36 26.69 -0.49
C VAL A 139 0.35 26.72 1.03
N GLU A 140 -0.72 26.21 1.65
CA GLU A 140 -0.84 26.08 3.11
C GLU A 140 0.33 25.30 3.70
N LEU A 141 0.62 24.11 3.15
CA LEU A 141 1.69 23.23 3.63
C LEU A 141 3.08 23.80 3.40
N ARG A 142 3.27 24.63 2.37
CA ARG A 142 4.55 25.27 2.07
C ARG A 142 4.89 26.37 3.07
N ASN A 143 3.88 27.09 3.54
CA ASN A 143 4.03 28.23 4.44
C ASN A 143 3.97 27.83 5.92
N ARG A 144 3.47 26.63 6.23
CA ARG A 144 3.39 26.12 7.60
C ARG A 144 4.81 25.81 8.11
N TYR A 145 5.33 26.68 8.98
CA TYR A 145 6.60 26.49 9.68
C TYR A 145 6.56 25.16 10.45
N ARG A 146 7.60 24.34 10.28
CA ARG A 146 7.77 23.05 10.95
C ARG A 146 9.02 23.05 11.81
#